data_AF-A0AA96IJE0-F1
#
_entry.id   AF-A0AA96IJE0-F1
#
_cell.length_a   1.000
_cell.length_b   1.000
_cell.length_c   1.000
_cell.angle_alpha   90.00
_cell.angle_beta   90.00
_cell.angle_gamma   90.00
#
_symmetry.space_group_name_H-M   'P 1'
#
loop_
_entity.id
_entity.type
_entity.pdbx_description
1 polymer ?
#
loop_
_entity_poly.entity_id
_entity_poly.type
_entity_poly.pdbx_seq_one_letter_code
_entity_poly.pdbx_strand_id
1 'polypeptide(L)'
;MDWPKTLLEFIKLTPKNITPFLLISAILLFAPREWLIFLNILDLKEEYHFIISMIFLLSSIILINYILFFIFSFFKKSLIRIKIKSRIKKRLHNLTEDEKQILRFYISQNTRANTLVMMME
;
A
#
# COMPACT_ATOMS: atom_id res chain seq x y z
N MET A 1 5.59 -27.65 21.09
CA MET A 1 4.78 -26.55 21.65
C MET A 1 5.04 -25.33 20.76
N ASP A 2 4.28 -25.22 19.69
CA ASP A 2 4.61 -24.40 18.50
C ASP A 2 4.13 -22.94 18.57
N TRP A 3 3.67 -22.52 19.75
CA TRP A 3 3.07 -21.21 19.99
C TRP A 3 3.91 -19.99 19.58
N PRO A 4 5.27 -19.97 19.67
CA PRO A 4 6.04 -18.79 19.28
C PRO A 4 6.05 -18.59 17.76
N LYS A 5 6.03 -19.70 16.99
CA LYS A 5 6.00 -19.65 15.53
C LYS A 5 4.65 -19.18 15.03
N THR A 6 3.58 -19.67 15.65
CA THR A 6 2.21 -19.23 15.33
C THR A 6 2.02 -17.75 15.61
N LEU A 7 2.52 -17.23 16.73
CA LEU A 7 2.50 -15.78 17.01
C LEU A 7 3.31 -14.97 16.00
N LEU A 8 4.48 -15.46 15.59
CA LEU A 8 5.28 -14.84 14.53
C LEU A 8 4.57 -14.82 13.18
N GLU A 9 3.82 -15.86 12.85
CA GLU A 9 2.97 -15.90 11.65
C GLU A 9 1.80 -14.92 11.76
N PHE A 10 1.16 -14.80 12.94
CA PHE A 10 0.15 -13.77 13.23
C PHE A 10 0.68 -12.34 13.16
N ILE A 11 1.93 -12.09 13.57
CA ILE A 11 2.58 -10.78 13.43
C ILE A 11 3.00 -10.52 11.98
N LYS A 12 3.40 -11.56 11.23
CA LYS A 12 3.64 -11.49 9.77
C LYS A 12 2.35 -11.30 8.97
N LEU A 13 1.19 -11.60 9.55
CA LEU A 13 -0.09 -11.50 8.88
C LEU A 13 -0.47 -10.03 8.68
N THR A 14 -0.74 -9.72 7.42
CA THR A 14 -1.27 -8.49 6.81
C THR A 14 -1.87 -7.48 7.80
N PRO A 15 -1.66 -6.15 7.63
CA PRO A 15 -2.18 -5.07 8.50
C PRO A 15 -3.67 -5.19 8.88
N LYS A 16 -4.44 -5.85 8.01
CA LYS A 16 -5.85 -6.21 8.24
C LYS A 16 -6.08 -6.96 9.55
N ASN A 17 -5.15 -7.81 9.99
CA ASN A 17 -5.30 -8.62 11.20
C ASN A 17 -4.85 -7.88 12.46
N ILE A 18 -3.98 -6.88 12.33
CA ILE A 18 -3.45 -6.09 13.46
C ILE A 18 -4.39 -4.93 13.81
N THR A 19 -5.13 -4.43 12.82
CA THR A 19 -6.06 -3.29 12.98
C THR A 19 -7.11 -3.51 14.09
N PRO A 20 -7.77 -4.68 14.21
CA PRO A 20 -8.72 -4.93 15.31
C PRO A 20 -8.07 -4.86 16.69
N PHE A 21 -6.87 -5.42 16.87
CA PHE A 21 -6.15 -5.36 18.15
C PHE A 21 -5.81 -3.93 18.53
N LEU A 22 -5.37 -3.12 17.56
CA LEU A 22 -5.12 -1.71 17.78
C LEU A 22 -6.40 -0.99 18.21
N LEU A 23 -7.52 -1.20 17.51
CA LEU A 23 -8.78 -0.52 17.81
C LEU A 23 -9.33 -0.92 19.18
N ILE A 24 -9.34 -2.22 19.50
CA ILE A 24 -9.84 -2.72 20.78
C ILE A 24 -8.98 -2.18 21.92
N SER A 25 -7.65 -2.27 21.81
CA SER A 25 -6.74 -1.75 22.83
C SER A 25 -6.82 -0.21 22.95
N ALA A 26 -7.00 0.51 21.85
CA ALA A 26 -7.21 1.95 21.85
C ALA A 26 -8.52 2.33 22.57
N ILE A 27 -9.62 1.65 22.26
CA ILE A 27 -10.90 1.88 22.95
C ILE A 27 -10.73 1.61 24.44
N LEU A 28 -10.12 0.48 24.80
CA LEU A 28 -9.95 0.11 26.21
C LEU A 28 -9.08 1.13 26.98
N LEU A 29 -8.04 1.68 26.35
CA LEU A 29 -7.15 2.68 26.97
C LEU A 29 -7.77 4.07 27.04
N PHE A 30 -8.36 4.54 25.93
CA PHE A 30 -8.75 5.93 25.73
C PHE A 30 -10.26 6.18 25.87
N ALA A 31 -11.10 5.15 26.03
CA ALA A 31 -12.53 5.36 26.27
C ALA A 31 -12.80 6.06 27.62
N PRO A 32 -13.86 6.88 27.68
CA PRO A 32 -14.33 7.49 28.93
C PRO A 32 -14.66 6.43 29.99
N ARG A 33 -14.47 6.77 31.28
CA ARG A 33 -14.71 5.83 32.39
C ARG A 33 -16.17 5.38 32.43
N GLU A 34 -17.10 6.26 32.08
CA GLU A 34 -18.54 5.99 32.03
C GLU A 34 -18.88 4.85 31.06
N TRP A 35 -18.18 4.79 29.92
CA TRP A 35 -18.39 3.74 28.92
C TRP A 35 -17.86 2.39 29.41
N LEU A 36 -16.71 2.40 30.10
CA LEU A 36 -16.10 1.20 30.65
C LEU A 36 -16.95 0.61 31.80
N ILE A 37 -17.56 1.47 32.61
CA ILE A 37 -18.52 1.06 33.65
C ILE A 37 -19.79 0.49 33.01
N PHE A 38 -20.35 1.16 32.00
CA PHE A 38 -21.55 0.67 31.29
C PHE A 38 -21.34 -0.72 30.68
N LEU A 39 -20.15 -0.98 30.15
CA LEU A 39 -19.77 -2.27 29.56
C LEU A 39 -19.28 -3.30 30.61
N ASN A 40 -19.20 -2.91 31.89
CA ASN A 40 -18.68 -3.74 32.99
C ASN A 40 -17.27 -4.31 32.72
N ILE A 41 -16.40 -3.49 32.10
CA ILE A 41 -15.00 -3.85 31.73
C ILE A 41 -13.96 -2.95 32.41
N LEU A 42 -14.39 -2.09 33.35
CA LEU A 42 -13.50 -1.18 34.07
C LEU A 42 -12.46 -1.96 34.88
N ASP A 43 -12.88 -2.99 35.62
CA ASP A 43 -11.98 -3.80 36.44
C ASP A 43 -10.94 -4.53 35.57
N LEU A 44 -11.35 -5.01 34.40
CA LEU A 44 -10.46 -5.65 33.42
C LEU A 44 -9.39 -4.67 32.91
N LYS A 45 -9.75 -3.40 32.67
CA LYS A 45 -8.77 -2.37 32.30
C LYS A 45 -7.79 -2.13 33.44
N GLU A 46 -8.27 -2.02 34.68
CA GLU A 46 -7.41 -1.72 35.83
C GLU A 46 -6.47 -2.90 36.15
N GLU A 47 -6.94 -4.14 36.04
CA GLU A 47 -6.15 -5.37 36.25
C GLU A 47 -5.08 -5.57 35.15
N TYR A 48 -5.44 -5.37 33.88
CA TYR A 48 -4.57 -5.68 32.74
C TYR A 48 -4.00 -4.44 32.03
N HIS A 49 -4.00 -3.27 32.68
CA HIS A 49 -3.64 -1.98 32.08
C HIS A 49 -2.30 -2.01 31.31
N PHE A 50 -1.29 -2.64 31.93
CA PHE A 50 0.04 -2.76 31.34
C PHE A 50 0.05 -3.62 30.07
N ILE A 51 -0.64 -4.77 30.09
CA ILE A 51 -0.69 -5.68 28.94
C ILE A 51 -1.43 -5.02 27.77
N ILE A 52 -2.56 -4.35 28.06
CA ILE A 52 -3.35 -3.63 27.06
C ILE A 52 -2.50 -2.53 26.40
N SER A 53 -1.73 -1.79 27.21
CA SER A 53 -0.81 -0.75 26.73
C SER A 53 0.28 -1.30 25.81
N MET A 54 0.86 -2.46 26.15
CA MET A 54 1.86 -3.12 25.31
C MET A 54 1.28 -3.59 23.96
N ILE A 55 0.08 -4.17 23.97
CA ILE A 55 -0.61 -4.58 22.73
C ILE A 55 -0.87 -3.35 21.84
N PHE A 56 -1.32 -2.24 22.43
CA PHE A 56 -1.57 -1.00 21.71
C PHE A 56 -0.29 -0.44 21.07
N LEU A 57 0.81 -0.37 21.83
CA LEU A 57 2.09 0.14 21.34
C LEU A 57 2.63 -0.71 20.19
N LEU A 58 2.66 -2.04 20.36
CA LEU A 58 3.17 -2.95 19.34
C LEU A 58 2.35 -2.86 18.05
N SER A 59 1.03 -2.85 18.19
CA SER A 59 0.11 -2.73 17.04
C SER A 59 0.25 -1.38 16.34
N SER A 60 0.47 -0.30 17.10
CA SER A 60 0.66 1.05 16.56
C SER A 60 1.92 1.15 15.71
N ILE A 61 3.04 0.60 16.19
CA ILE A 61 4.32 0.63 15.47
C ILE A 61 4.19 -0.07 14.12
N ILE A 62 3.52 -1.23 14.08
CA ILE A 62 3.35 -1.98 12.83
C ILE A 62 2.46 -1.20 11.85
N LEU A 63 1.36 -0.63 12.33
CA LEU A 63 0.43 0.12 11.48
C LEU A 63 1.06 1.41 10.94
N ILE A 64 1.81 2.14 11.75
CA ILE A 64 2.53 3.36 11.34
C ILE A 64 3.53 3.04 10.22
N ASN A 65 4.31 1.97 10.37
CA ASN A 65 5.26 1.53 9.34
C ASN A 65 4.53 1.18 8.02
N TYR A 66 3.39 0.50 8.12
CA TYR A 66 2.59 0.18 6.93
C TYR A 66 2.06 1.45 6.24
N ILE A 67 1.52 2.40 7.01
CA ILE A 67 1.02 3.67 6.47
C ILE A 67 2.15 4.46 5.79
N LEU A 68 3.31 4.56 6.42
CA LEU A 68 4.49 5.21 5.85
C LEU A 68 4.90 4.59 4.51
N PHE A 69 4.99 3.25 4.46
CA PHE A 69 5.33 2.54 3.22
C PHE A 69 4.27 2.76 2.13
N PHE A 70 2.99 2.70 2.49
CA PHE A 70 1.89 2.92 1.56
C PHE A 70 1.96 4.32 0.94
N ILE A 71 2.10 5.35 1.78
CA ILE A 71 2.24 6.75 1.37
C ILE A 71 3.44 6.93 0.44
N PHE A 72 4.62 6.44 0.85
CA PHE A 72 5.83 6.55 0.04
C PHE A 72 5.68 5.86 -1.31
N SER A 73 5.10 4.66 -1.34
CA SER A 73 4.86 3.91 -2.57
C SER A 73 3.88 4.62 -3.51
N PHE A 74 2.86 5.28 -2.95
CA PHE A 74 1.87 6.04 -3.70
C PHE A 74 2.51 7.25 -4.40
N PHE A 75 3.28 8.04 -3.66
CA PHE A 75 4.01 9.18 -4.22
C PHE A 75 5.05 8.74 -5.25
N LYS A 76 5.83 7.68 -4.96
CA LYS A 76 6.82 7.15 -5.91
C LYS A 76 6.17 6.70 -7.22
N LYS A 77 5.05 5.97 -7.16
CA LYS A 77 4.31 5.54 -8.36
C LYS A 77 3.81 6.74 -9.16
N SER A 78 3.28 7.77 -8.50
CA SER A 78 2.82 8.99 -9.15
C SER A 78 3.97 9.71 -9.88
N LEU A 79 5.10 9.92 -9.21
CA LEU A 79 6.28 10.56 -9.80
C LEU A 79 6.85 9.78 -10.99
N ILE A 80 6.91 8.45 -10.90
CA ILE A 80 7.36 7.59 -11.99
C ILE A 80 6.44 7.74 -13.21
N ARG A 81 5.11 7.73 -13.02
CA ARG A 81 4.15 7.90 -14.12
C ARG A 81 4.33 9.24 -14.83
N ILE A 82 4.52 10.32 -14.07
CA ILE A 82 4.78 11.66 -14.63
C ILE A 82 6.08 11.66 -15.44
N LYS A 83 7.16 11.11 -14.90
CA LYS A 83 8.46 11.01 -15.59
C LYS A 83 8.37 10.17 -16.88
N ILE A 84 7.69 9.02 -16.83
CA ILE A 84 7.50 8.16 -18.01
C ILE A 84 6.68 8.89 -19.07
N LYS A 85 5.55 9.51 -18.70
CA LYS A 85 4.71 10.25 -19.65
C LYS A 85 5.48 11.40 -20.31
N SER A 86 6.28 12.13 -19.54
CA SER A 86 7.16 13.18 -20.07
C SER A 86 8.22 12.64 -21.04
N ARG A 87 8.89 11.54 -20.68
CA ARG A 87 9.87 10.87 -21.56
C ARG A 87 9.25 10.38 -22.87
N ILE A 88 8.09 9.72 -22.78
CA ILE A 88 7.35 9.25 -23.97
C ILE A 88 6.96 10.43 -24.85
N LYS A 89 6.40 11.51 -24.28
CA LYS A 89 6.03 12.70 -25.04
C LYS A 89 7.23 13.33 -25.76
N LYS A 90 8.37 13.45 -25.09
CA LYS A 90 9.61 13.96 -25.69
C LYS A 90 10.10 13.06 -26.83
N ARG A 91 10.12 11.74 -26.61
CA ARG A 91 10.51 10.77 -27.64
C ARG A 91 9.59 10.82 -28.86
N LEU A 92 8.28 10.95 -28.64
CA LEU A 92 7.27 11.04 -29.70
C LEU A 92 7.45 12.30 -30.56
N HIS A 93 7.87 13.42 -29.96
CA HIS A 93 8.11 14.66 -30.67
C HIS A 93 9.41 14.63 -31.51
N ASN A 94 10.39 13.85 -31.09
CA ASN A 94 11.71 13.74 -31.73
C ASN A 94 11.84 12.52 -32.67
N LEU A 95 10.74 11.89 -33.08
CA LEU A 95 10.78 10.81 -34.06
C LEU A 95 11.25 11.31 -35.43
N THR A 96 12.03 10.51 -36.14
CA THR A 96 12.35 10.76 -37.56
C THR A 96 11.10 10.62 -38.43
N GLU A 97 11.12 11.15 -39.66
CA GLU A 97 9.96 11.01 -40.56
C GLU A 97 9.65 9.53 -40.88
N ASP A 98 10.67 8.69 -41.07
CA ASP A 98 10.50 7.25 -41.27
C ASP A 98 9.81 6.59 -40.05
N GLU A 99 10.25 6.92 -38.83
CA GLU A 99 9.63 6.42 -37.60
C GLU A 99 8.18 6.90 -37.43
N LYS A 100 7.89 8.15 -37.81
CA LYS A 100 6.51 8.67 -37.82
C LYS A 100 5.64 7.95 -38.84
N GLN A 101 6.17 7.58 -40.00
CA GLN A 101 5.45 6.84 -41.03
C GLN A 101 5.07 5.44 -40.53
N ILE A 102 6.01 4.75 -39.87
CA ILE A 102 5.74 3.46 -39.20
C ILE A 102 4.66 3.65 -38.12
N LEU A 103 4.76 4.68 -37.27
CA LEU A 103 3.78 4.92 -36.22
C LEU A 103 2.39 5.25 -36.76
N ARG A 104 2.30 6.05 -37.84
CA ARG A 104 1.03 6.37 -38.52
C ARG A 104 0.33 5.12 -39.01
N PHE A 105 1.06 4.17 -39.58
CA PHE A 105 0.51 2.89 -40.03
C PHE A 105 -0.15 2.12 -38.88
N TYR A 106 0.52 1.99 -37.73
CA TYR A 106 -0.05 1.32 -36.55
C TYR A 106 -1.32 2.02 -36.04
N ILE A 107 -1.35 3.36 -36.07
CA ILE A 107 -2.52 4.14 -35.63
C ILE A 107 -3.68 4.01 -36.62
N SER A 108 -3.43 4.13 -37.93
CA SER A 108 -4.48 4.10 -38.95
C SER A 108 -5.09 2.71 -39.11
N GLN A 109 -4.26 1.67 -39.05
CA GLN A 109 -4.70 0.29 -39.24
C GLN A 109 -5.18 -0.37 -37.93
N ASN A 110 -4.97 0.29 -36.78
CA ASN A 110 -5.30 -0.23 -35.46
C ASN A 110 -4.80 -1.67 -35.23
N THR A 111 -3.61 -2.00 -35.74
CA THR A 111 -3.00 -3.33 -35.62
C THR A 111 -1.91 -3.32 -34.56
N ARG A 112 -1.62 -4.49 -33.98
CA ARG A 112 -0.47 -4.68 -33.07
C ARG A 112 0.75 -5.28 -33.78
N ALA A 113 0.60 -5.69 -35.03
CA ALA A 113 1.63 -6.32 -35.83
C ALA A 113 1.74 -5.61 -37.18
N ASN A 114 2.98 -5.32 -37.58
CA ASN A 114 3.30 -4.81 -38.90
C ASN A 114 4.39 -5.70 -39.50
N THR A 115 4.15 -6.20 -40.71
CA THR A 115 5.21 -6.75 -41.55
C THR A 115 5.95 -5.56 -42.15
N LEU A 116 7.01 -5.11 -41.49
CA LEU A 116 7.95 -4.15 -42.07
C LEU A 116 8.58 -4.81 -43.29
N VAL A 117 7.96 -4.65 -44.46
CA VAL A 117 8.58 -4.98 -45.74
C VAL A 117 9.66 -3.94 -45.91
N MET A 118 10.89 -4.36 -45.64
CA MET A 118 12.12 -3.61 -45.78
C MET A 118 12.30 -3.28 -47.27
N MET A 119 11.65 -2.22 -47.75
CA MET A 119 12.11 -1.50 -48.95
C MET A 119 13.33 -0.69 -48.52
N MET A 120 14.47 -1.37 -48.43
CA MET A 120 15.75 -0.75 -48.74
C MET A 120 15.88 -0.81 -50.26
N GLU A 121 15.61 0.30 -50.93
CA GLU A 121 16.22 0.67 -52.20
C GLU A 121 16.87 2.04 -52.05
#